data_AF-A0A521YCN5-F1
#
_entry.id   AF-A0A521YCN5-F1
#
_cell.length_a   1.000
_cell.length_b   1.000
_cell.length_c   1.000
_cell.angle_alpha   90.00
_cell.angle_beta   90.00
_cell.angle_gamma   90.00
#
_symmetry.space_group_name_H-M   'P 1'
#
loop_
_entity.id
_entity.type
_entity.pdbx_description
1 polymer ?
#
loop_
_entity_poly.entity_id
_entity_poly.type
_entity_poly.pdbx_seq_one_letter_code
_entity_poly.pdbx_strand_id
1 'polypeptide(L)'
;MKSNENSLSERLRYALKILNVTQTELARRINVKPQVIQYLCAGNSQKSKFTFEIAEALNIDFSWLATGKGVTPEKMGAAKHERVIPLLSFNQVKEWKIGGGIAVHLSKVMSWIPINDDISQNAFAIILNDRSKRGAID
;
A
#
# COMPACT_ATOMS: atom_id res chain seq x y z
N MET A 1 -7.91 18.69 -11.69
CA MET A 1 -8.66 17.89 -12.69
C MET A 1 -9.35 16.75 -11.97
N LYS A 2 -10.67 16.81 -11.79
CA LYS A 2 -11.46 15.64 -11.37
C LYS A 2 -11.83 14.90 -12.65
N SER A 3 -11.03 13.92 -13.03
CA SER A 3 -11.37 13.06 -14.16
C SER A 3 -12.39 12.03 -13.67
N ASN A 4 -13.66 12.40 -13.70
CA ASN A 4 -14.75 11.45 -13.50
C ASN A 4 -15.00 10.81 -14.87
N GLU A 5 -14.27 9.72 -15.10
CA GLU A 5 -13.97 9.14 -16.41
C GLU A 5 -14.96 8.03 -16.79
N ASN A 6 -15.63 8.22 -17.93
CA ASN A 6 -16.73 7.39 -18.40
C ASN A 6 -16.28 6.00 -18.88
N SER A 7 -14.98 5.71 -18.96
CA SER A 7 -14.44 4.45 -19.50
C SER A 7 -13.34 3.82 -18.63
N LEU A 8 -13.14 2.50 -18.79
CA LEU A 8 -12.05 1.76 -18.11
C LEU A 8 -10.67 2.31 -18.49
N SER A 9 -10.51 2.66 -19.76
CA SER A 9 -9.25 3.11 -20.36
C SER A 9 -8.73 4.39 -19.74
N GLU A 10 -9.64 5.35 -19.55
CA GLU A 10 -9.36 6.58 -18.85
C GLU A 10 -8.97 6.30 -17.39
N ARG A 11 -9.79 5.55 -16.63
CA ARG A 11 -9.50 5.23 -15.21
C ARG A 11 -8.17 4.53 -15.04
N LEU A 12 -7.80 3.65 -15.96
CA LEU A 12 -6.51 2.98 -15.99
C LEU A 12 -5.35 3.98 -16.17
N ARG A 13 -5.47 4.92 -17.11
CA ARG A 13 -4.46 5.98 -17.31
C ARG A 13 -4.32 6.86 -16.07
N TYR A 14 -5.44 7.22 -15.45
CA TYR A 14 -5.43 7.97 -14.20
C TYR A 14 -4.72 7.19 -13.08
N ALA A 15 -5.03 5.90 -12.90
CA ALA A 15 -4.39 5.05 -11.89
C ALA A 15 -2.87 4.95 -12.12
N LEU A 16 -2.44 4.72 -13.36
CA LEU A 16 -1.02 4.66 -13.72
C LEU A 16 -0.28 5.97 -13.40
N LYS A 17 -0.92 7.12 -13.64
CA LYS A 17 -0.35 8.43 -13.33
C LYS A 17 -0.21 8.65 -11.82
N ILE A 18 -1.22 8.30 -11.04
CA ILE A 18 -1.20 8.45 -9.58
C ILE A 18 -0.16 7.54 -8.93
N LEU A 19 -0.03 6.31 -9.44
CA LEU A 19 0.91 5.31 -8.91
C LEU A 19 2.32 5.44 -9.48
N ASN A 20 2.57 6.38 -10.40
CA ASN A 20 3.82 6.54 -11.13
C ASN A 20 4.32 5.23 -11.79
N VAL A 21 3.38 4.44 -12.35
CA VAL A 21 3.66 3.17 -13.03
C VAL A 21 3.51 3.37 -14.54
N THR A 22 4.46 2.86 -15.32
CA THR A 22 4.39 2.92 -16.79
C THR A 22 3.53 1.78 -17.35
N GLN A 23 2.98 1.95 -18.55
CA GLN A 23 2.21 0.89 -19.23
C GLN A 23 3.04 -0.37 -19.47
N THR A 24 4.32 -0.22 -19.82
CA THR A 24 5.25 -1.33 -20.03
C THR A 24 5.52 -2.09 -18.73
N GLU A 25 5.69 -1.36 -17.62
CA GLU A 25 5.86 -1.97 -16.30
C GLU A 25 4.60 -2.74 -15.88
N LEU A 26 3.40 -2.17 -16.08
CA LEU A 26 2.15 -2.89 -15.84
C LEU A 26 2.06 -4.17 -16.69
N ALA A 27 2.42 -4.09 -17.97
CA ALA A 27 2.41 -5.25 -18.86
C ALA A 27 3.30 -6.39 -18.33
N ARG A 28 4.49 -6.03 -17.83
CA ARG A 28 5.42 -6.97 -17.19
C ARG A 28 4.82 -7.60 -15.92
N ARG A 29 4.17 -6.80 -15.07
CA ARG A 29 3.56 -7.29 -13.82
C ARG A 29 2.46 -8.32 -14.04
N ILE A 30 1.61 -8.11 -15.04
CA ILE A 30 0.52 -9.06 -15.35
C ILE A 30 0.90 -10.09 -16.43
N ASN A 31 2.18 -10.16 -16.80
CA ASN A 31 2.72 -11.08 -17.80
C ASN A 31 2.00 -11.04 -19.16
N VAL A 32 1.80 -9.85 -19.71
CA VAL A 32 1.25 -9.63 -21.06
C VAL A 32 2.19 -8.82 -21.94
N LYS A 33 1.96 -8.87 -23.25
CA LYS A 33 2.68 -8.01 -24.19
C LYS A 33 2.30 -6.53 -23.96
N PRO A 34 3.25 -5.57 -24.02
CA PRO A 34 2.97 -4.14 -23.84
C PRO A 34 1.85 -3.58 -24.73
N GLN A 35 1.71 -4.11 -25.95
CA GLN A 35 0.65 -3.77 -26.90
C GLN A 35 -0.76 -3.99 -26.32
N VAL A 36 -0.94 -4.98 -25.45
CA VAL A 36 -2.22 -5.26 -24.78
C VAL A 36 -2.61 -4.11 -23.87
N ILE A 37 -1.67 -3.63 -23.04
CA ILE A 37 -1.91 -2.50 -22.13
C ILE A 37 -2.12 -1.21 -22.93
N GLN A 38 -1.36 -1.01 -24.00
CA GLN A 38 -1.53 0.14 -24.89
C GLN A 38 -2.92 0.16 -25.51
N TYR A 39 -3.41 -0.98 -26.01
CA TYR A 39 -4.77 -1.11 -26.52
C TYR A 39 -5.82 -0.82 -25.44
N LEU A 40 -5.61 -1.32 -24.22
CA LEU A 40 -6.51 -1.05 -23.09
C LEU A 40 -6.56 0.43 -22.71
N CYS A 41 -5.43 1.15 -22.80
CA CYS A 41 -5.36 2.58 -22.51
C CYS A 41 -5.88 3.46 -23.65
N ALA A 42 -5.83 2.98 -24.90
CA ALA A 42 -6.27 3.72 -26.09
C ALA A 42 -7.74 3.46 -26.46
N GLY A 43 -8.32 2.35 -26.00
CA GLY A 43 -9.70 2.00 -26.28
C GLY A 43 -10.72 2.87 -25.55
N ASN A 44 -11.99 2.56 -25.79
CA ASN A 44 -13.14 3.08 -25.03
C ASN A 44 -13.95 1.93 -24.41
N SER A 45 -13.26 0.82 -24.10
CA SER A 45 -13.92 -0.38 -23.58
C SER A 45 -14.39 -0.13 -22.16
N GLN A 46 -15.59 -0.61 -21.84
CA GLN A 46 -16.13 -0.53 -20.48
C GLN A 46 -15.65 -1.68 -19.58
N LYS A 47 -15.20 -2.78 -20.18
CA LYS A 47 -14.72 -3.97 -19.47
C LYS A 47 -13.55 -4.60 -20.22
N SER A 48 -12.63 -5.18 -19.47
CA SER A 48 -11.54 -6.00 -19.98
C SER A 48 -11.51 -7.31 -19.21
N LYS A 49 -11.08 -8.38 -19.87
CA LYS A 49 -10.76 -9.63 -19.17
C LYS A 49 -9.64 -9.47 -18.16
N PHE A 50 -8.77 -8.46 -18.35
CA PHE A 50 -7.62 -8.18 -17.50
C PHE A 50 -7.93 -7.22 -16.34
N THR A 51 -9.18 -6.77 -16.18
CA THR A 51 -9.51 -5.75 -15.17
C THR A 51 -9.18 -6.23 -13.75
N PHE A 52 -9.35 -7.52 -13.46
CA PHE A 52 -9.01 -8.09 -12.16
C PHE A 52 -7.51 -8.13 -11.93
N GLU A 53 -6.75 -8.68 -12.87
CA GLU A 53 -5.29 -8.82 -12.80
C GLU A 53 -4.60 -7.46 -12.74
N ILE A 54 -5.13 -6.45 -13.45
CA ILE A 54 -4.63 -5.07 -13.37
C ILE A 54 -4.89 -4.47 -12.00
N ALA A 55 -6.09 -4.68 -11.44
CA ALA A 55 -6.43 -4.17 -10.12
C ALA A 55 -5.51 -4.77 -9.04
N GLU A 56 -5.24 -6.07 -9.11
CA GLU A 56 -4.32 -6.78 -8.22
C GLU A 56 -2.88 -6.29 -8.39
N ALA A 57 -2.36 -6.20 -9.63
CA ALA A 57 -0.98 -5.80 -9.90
C ALA A 57 -0.67 -4.33 -9.57
N LEU A 58 -1.69 -3.48 -9.56
CA LEU A 58 -1.61 -2.08 -9.13
C LEU A 58 -2.04 -1.88 -7.67
N ASN A 59 -2.53 -2.93 -7.00
CA ASN A 59 -3.09 -2.89 -5.66
C ASN A 59 -4.15 -1.79 -5.49
N ILE A 60 -5.14 -1.79 -6.37
CA ILE A 60 -6.27 -0.85 -6.38
C ILE A 60 -7.61 -1.59 -6.31
N ASP A 61 -8.65 -0.87 -5.90
CA ASP A 61 -10.01 -1.39 -5.84
C ASP A 61 -10.53 -1.78 -7.23
N PHE A 62 -10.86 -3.07 -7.37
CA PHE A 62 -11.41 -3.64 -8.59
C PHE A 62 -12.71 -2.97 -9.01
N SER A 63 -13.62 -2.73 -8.05
CA SER A 63 -14.92 -2.10 -8.30
C SER A 63 -14.76 -0.72 -8.92
N TRP A 64 -13.83 0.07 -8.39
CA TRP A 64 -13.50 1.39 -8.90
C TRP A 64 -12.92 1.32 -10.31
N LEU A 65 -11.95 0.43 -10.56
CA LEU A 65 -11.37 0.29 -11.89
C LEU A 65 -12.44 -0.16 -12.92
N ALA A 66 -13.26 -1.13 -12.56
CA ALA A 66 -14.28 -1.71 -13.44
C ALA A 66 -15.46 -0.76 -13.71
N THR A 67 -15.93 -0.04 -12.70
CA THR A 67 -17.23 0.69 -12.77
C THR A 67 -17.12 2.19 -12.52
N GLY A 68 -15.97 2.68 -12.06
CA GLY A 68 -15.81 4.04 -11.55
C GLY A 68 -16.40 4.25 -10.15
N LYS A 69 -17.05 3.24 -9.56
CA LYS A 69 -17.63 3.30 -8.21
C LYS A 69 -16.74 2.52 -7.24
N GLY A 70 -16.35 3.16 -6.14
CA GLY A 70 -15.48 2.54 -5.13
C GLY A 70 -14.42 3.50 -4.63
N VAL A 71 -13.32 2.93 -4.12
CA VAL A 71 -12.20 3.70 -3.57
C VAL A 71 -11.23 4.06 -4.71
N THR A 72 -10.96 5.34 -4.88
CA THR A 72 -10.01 5.84 -5.90
C THR A 72 -8.56 5.51 -5.51
N PRO A 73 -7.64 5.32 -6.48
CA PRO A 73 -6.21 5.03 -6.22
C PRO A 73 -5.54 6.00 -5.24
N GLU A 74 -5.87 7.29 -5.35
CA GLU A 74 -5.46 8.36 -4.43
C GLU A 74 -5.88 8.05 -2.96
N LYS A 75 -7.09 7.51 -2.75
CA LYS A 75 -7.62 7.17 -1.43
C LYS A 75 -7.09 5.82 -0.91
N MET A 76 -6.83 4.86 -1.80
CA MET A 76 -6.11 3.63 -1.46
C MET A 76 -4.72 3.94 -0.90
N GLY A 77 -4.01 4.88 -1.54
CA GLY A 77 -2.71 5.36 -1.07
C GLY A 77 -2.81 6.12 0.24
N ALA A 78 -3.79 7.02 0.40
CA ALA A 78 -3.98 7.77 1.63
C ALA A 78 -4.30 6.88 2.85
N ALA A 79 -5.08 5.80 2.68
CA ALA A 79 -5.35 4.83 3.74
C ALA A 79 -4.11 4.01 4.16
N LYS A 80 -3.03 4.05 3.39
CA LYS A 80 -1.78 3.32 3.67
C LYS A 80 -0.83 4.06 4.63
N HIS A 81 -0.98 5.37 4.80
CA HIS A 81 0.00 6.22 5.51
C HIS A 81 -0.42 6.64 6.94
N GLU A 82 -1.54 6.14 7.46
CA GLU A 82 -1.83 6.16 8.91
C GLU A 82 -1.49 4.81 9.55
N ARG A 83 -0.37 4.20 9.14
CA ARG A 83 0.12 3.00 9.81
C ARG A 83 0.84 3.43 11.08
N VAL A 84 0.32 2.97 12.20
CA VAL A 84 0.97 3.12 13.49
C VAL A 84 1.63 1.80 13.86
N ILE A 85 2.88 1.86 14.34
CA ILE A 85 3.51 0.70 14.97
C ILE A 85 3.50 0.84 16.49
N PRO A 86 3.45 -0.27 17.23
CA PRO A 86 3.55 -0.22 18.67
C PRO A 86 4.98 0.10 19.10
N LEU A 87 5.11 1.05 20.04
CA LEU A 87 6.33 1.26 20.83
C LEU A 87 6.32 0.32 22.03
N LEU A 88 7.34 -0.51 22.13
CA LEU A 88 7.50 -1.53 23.15
C LEU A 88 8.78 -1.31 23.96
N SER A 89 8.75 -1.72 25.23
CA SER A 89 9.95 -1.90 26.05
C SER A 89 10.60 -3.26 25.80
N PHE A 90 11.87 -3.41 26.16
CA PHE A 90 12.62 -4.67 25.99
C PHE A 90 11.94 -5.88 26.66
N ASN A 91 11.25 -5.68 27.79
CA ASN A 91 10.51 -6.76 28.46
C ASN A 91 9.27 -7.20 27.68
N GLN A 92 8.61 -6.28 26.95
CA GLN A 92 7.42 -6.59 26.15
C GLN A 92 7.77 -7.32 24.86
N VAL A 93 8.94 -7.07 24.30
CA VAL A 93 9.46 -7.77 23.11
C VAL A 93 9.68 -9.26 23.41
N LYS A 94 10.03 -9.64 24.65
CA LYS A 94 10.21 -11.05 25.04
C LYS A 94 8.91 -11.86 25.01
N GLU A 95 7.76 -11.21 25.17
CA GLU A 95 6.44 -11.84 25.06
C GLU A 95 5.97 -11.95 23.59
N TRP A 96 6.69 -11.35 22.64
CA TRP A 96 6.34 -11.31 21.23
C TRP A 96 6.70 -12.63 20.53
N LYS A 97 5.74 -13.55 20.42
CA LYS A 97 5.92 -14.80 19.66
C LYS A 97 5.73 -14.58 18.17
N ILE A 98 6.68 -15.03 17.37
CA ILE A 98 6.60 -15.04 15.90
C ILE A 98 5.58 -16.09 15.49
N GLY A 99 4.46 -15.67 14.89
CA GLY A 99 3.48 -16.57 14.29
C GLY A 99 2.04 -16.41 14.79
N GLY A 100 1.49 -15.20 14.77
CA GLY A 100 0.06 -14.99 15.02
C GLY A 100 -0.20 -13.59 15.57
N GLY A 101 -0.88 -12.77 14.76
CA GLY A 101 -1.03 -11.33 14.96
C GLY A 101 -1.40 -10.88 16.38
N ILE A 102 -0.89 -9.69 16.73
CA ILE A 102 -1.40 -8.77 17.75
C ILE A 102 -2.03 -9.46 18.98
N ALA A 103 -1.29 -10.36 19.63
CA ALA A 103 -1.64 -10.86 20.95
C ALA A 103 -0.87 -10.14 22.06
N VAL A 104 -0.30 -8.96 21.78
CA VAL A 104 -0.04 -8.00 22.85
C VAL A 104 -1.39 -7.39 23.17
N HIS A 105 -1.92 -7.69 24.36
CA HIS A 105 -3.08 -6.99 24.90
C HIS A 105 -2.81 -5.48 24.76
N LEU A 106 -3.58 -4.79 23.92
CA LEU A 106 -3.33 -3.41 23.46
C LEU A 106 -3.14 -2.41 24.61
N SER A 107 -3.63 -2.74 25.81
CA SER A 107 -3.41 -1.96 27.04
C SER A 107 -1.98 -1.98 27.58
N LYS A 108 -1.05 -2.75 26.99
CA LYS A 108 0.38 -2.72 27.32
C LYS A 108 1.21 -1.86 26.36
N VAL A 109 0.69 -1.41 25.22
CA VAL A 109 1.49 -0.60 24.27
C VAL A 109 1.78 0.77 24.89
N MET A 110 3.06 1.19 24.86
CA MET A 110 3.46 2.45 25.50
C MET A 110 3.03 3.67 24.68
N SER A 111 3.18 3.59 23.36
CA SER A 111 2.76 4.64 22.42
C SER A 111 2.64 4.05 21.02
N TRP A 112 1.92 4.75 20.16
CA TRP A 112 1.76 4.44 18.74
C TRP A 112 2.58 5.43 17.93
N ILE A 113 3.50 4.93 17.09
CA ILE A 113 4.35 5.78 16.27
C ILE A 113 3.84 5.77 14.83
N PRO A 114 3.45 6.92 14.25
CA PRO A 114 3.05 7.00 12.86
C PRO A 114 4.25 6.75 11.95
N ILE A 115 4.05 5.93 10.92
CA ILE A 115 5.08 5.60 9.93
C ILE A 115 4.54 5.83 8.53
N ASN A 116 5.39 6.43 7.69
CA ASN A 116 5.11 6.78 6.30
C ASN A 116 5.68 5.74 5.30
N ASP A 117 6.31 4.67 5.78
CA ASP A 117 7.00 3.66 4.98
C ASP A 117 6.22 2.34 4.88
N ASP A 118 6.44 1.62 3.78
CA ASP A 118 5.92 0.27 3.55
C ASP A 118 6.69 -0.75 4.41
N ILE A 119 6.20 -0.98 5.63
CA ILE A 119 6.75 -1.95 6.59
C ILE A 119 5.84 -3.19 6.75
N SER A 120 6.45 -4.29 7.17
CA SER A 120 5.77 -5.55 7.50
C SER A 120 4.74 -5.36 8.63
N GLN A 121 3.66 -6.14 8.63
CA GLN A 121 2.65 -6.15 9.70
C GLN A 121 3.22 -6.54 11.08
N ASN A 122 4.44 -7.09 11.11
CA ASN A 122 5.15 -7.47 12.34
C ASN A 122 6.17 -6.42 12.79
N ALA A 123 6.20 -5.24 12.18
CA ALA A 123 7.11 -4.17 12.56
C ALA A 123 6.69 -3.52 13.89
N PHE A 124 7.67 -3.24 14.74
CA PHE A 124 7.51 -2.59 16.04
C PHE A 124 8.71 -1.68 16.31
N ALA A 125 8.53 -0.71 17.21
CA ALA A 125 9.62 0.13 17.70
C ALA A 125 9.99 -0.33 19.11
N ILE A 126 11.29 -0.35 19.43
CA ILE A 126 11.77 -0.60 20.78
C ILE A 126 12.36 0.67 21.34
N ILE A 127 11.97 1.05 22.56
CA ILE A 127 12.71 2.03 23.35
C ILE A 127 13.77 1.32 24.20
N LEU A 128 15.04 1.68 23.98
CA LEU A 128 16.17 1.22 24.79
C LEU A 128 16.55 2.31 25.77
N ASN A 129 16.07 2.20 27.02
CA ASN A 129 16.49 3.10 28.10
C ASN A 129 17.85 2.64 28.63
N ASP A 130 18.90 2.96 27.90
CA ASP A 130 20.27 2.69 28.33
C ASP A 130 20.94 3.96 28.88
N ARG A 131 21.42 3.90 30.13
CA ARG A 131 22.31 4.95 30.67
C ARG A 131 23.74 4.84 30.15
N SER A 132 24.09 3.78 29.41
CA SER A 132 25.44 3.54 28.89
C SER A 132 25.78 4.36 27.64
N LYS A 133 24.85 5.17 27.10
CA LYS A 133 25.14 6.16 26.04
C LYS A 133 25.50 7.56 26.56
N ARG A 134 25.81 7.71 27.85
CA ARG A 134 26.41 8.93 28.39
C ARG A 134 27.91 8.69 28.58
N GLY A 135 28.67 8.78 27.49
CA GLY A 135 30.12 8.56 27.51
C GLY A 135 30.73 8.51 26.12
N ALA A 136 30.53 9.58 25.32
CA ALA A 136 31.31 9.86 24.12
C ALA A 136 31.09 11.33 23.68
N ILE A 137 31.23 12.26 24.61
CA ILE A 137 31.60 13.64 24.33
C ILE A 137 32.52 14.10 25.47
N ASP A 138 33.80 13.80 25.33
CA ASP A 138 34.90 14.63 25.84
C ASP A 138 35.80 14.91 24.64
#